data_AF-A0A8C0P0M1-F1
#
_entry.id   AF-A0A8C0P0M1-F1
#
_cell.length_a   1.000
_cell.length_b   1.000
_cell.length_c   1.000
_cell.angle_alpha   90.00
_cell.angle_beta   90.00
_cell.angle_gamma   90.00
#
_symmetry.space_group_name_H-M   'P 1'
#
loop_
_entity.id
_entity.type
_entity.pdbx_description
1 polymer ?
#
loop_
_entity_poly.entity_id
_entity_poly.type
_entity_poly.pdbx_seq_one_letter_code
_entity_poly.pdbx_strand_id
1 'polypeptide(L)'
;MQAAILKVTVFLPWCLAFPVPPATDLKGLDFVKNYFHQLFLTKRELPLFTQEDKIQRLKQFHLNETVLQDEQMLVVSRQPHCGGNDGAKDSTFPGSSMWDKHTLTYRIINYPRDINPSTVKNIMQNAVSIWSNVTPLIFQQVKSQDADIKISFWDLAHGDCWPFDGPGGVLGHAFLPNSRAPGVIHFDRGEHWSTSYRGFNLFLVAIHELGHSLGLLHSKSLNSIMYPRYVNRDPRTFHLDGDDIKRIQQLYGERCSSEMPQCWHRRIIQPGFQWLHGKTKNSKP
;
A
#
# COMPACT_ATOMS: atom_id res chain seq x y z
N MET A 1 -70.37 14.74 -56.34
CA MET A 1 -69.06 14.64 -55.68
C MET A 1 -68.96 15.75 -54.65
N GLN A 2 -69.12 15.43 -53.36
CA GLN A 2 -68.82 16.32 -52.24
C GLN A 2 -67.76 15.61 -51.39
N ALA A 3 -66.60 16.22 -51.21
CA ALA A 3 -65.53 15.68 -50.38
C ALA A 3 -65.81 16.06 -48.91
N ALA A 4 -66.06 15.07 -48.06
CA ALA A 4 -66.17 15.26 -46.62
C ALA A 4 -64.77 15.26 -46.00
N ILE A 5 -64.41 16.35 -45.31
CA ILE A 5 -63.15 16.45 -44.55
C ILE A 5 -63.38 15.86 -43.16
N LEU A 6 -62.74 14.73 -42.89
CA LEU A 6 -62.74 14.08 -41.57
C LEU A 6 -61.74 14.81 -40.66
N LYS A 7 -62.22 15.57 -39.67
CA LYS A 7 -61.37 16.12 -38.61
C LYS A 7 -61.21 15.09 -37.50
N VAL A 8 -60.00 14.55 -37.36
CA VAL A 8 -59.61 13.67 -36.25
C VAL A 8 -58.96 14.52 -35.16
N THR A 9 -59.58 14.58 -33.99
CA THR A 9 -59.02 15.23 -32.80
C THR A 9 -58.31 14.17 -31.96
N VAL A 10 -56.98 14.20 -31.93
CA VAL A 10 -56.17 13.29 -31.11
C VAL A 10 -56.05 13.88 -29.70
N PHE A 11 -56.65 13.22 -28.71
CA PHE A 11 -56.35 13.48 -27.30
C PHE A 11 -55.05 12.76 -26.94
N LEU A 12 -53.95 13.50 -26.79
CA LEU A 12 -52.74 12.99 -26.17
C LEU A 12 -52.98 12.88 -24.65
N PRO A 13 -52.72 11.73 -24.01
CA PRO A 13 -52.82 11.62 -22.57
C PRO A 13 -51.76 12.52 -21.94
N TRP A 14 -52.22 13.42 -21.08
CA TRP A 14 -51.39 14.29 -20.25
C TRP A 14 -50.65 13.42 -19.23
N CYS A 15 -49.52 12.85 -19.61
CA CYS A 15 -48.59 12.27 -18.66
C CYS A 15 -47.95 13.43 -17.87
N LEU A 16 -48.34 13.58 -16.61
CA LEU A 16 -47.50 14.24 -15.62
C LEU A 16 -46.25 13.37 -15.41
N ALA A 17 -45.30 13.46 -16.33
CA ALA A 17 -43.94 13.04 -16.06
C ALA A 17 -43.35 14.09 -15.11
N PHE A 18 -43.40 13.82 -13.81
CA PHE A 18 -42.53 14.50 -12.87
C PHE A 18 -41.09 14.36 -13.39
N PRO A 19 -40.27 15.42 -13.36
CA PRO A 19 -38.87 15.29 -13.70
C PRO A 19 -38.30 14.19 -12.81
N VAL A 20 -37.88 13.08 -13.43
CA VAL A 20 -37.07 12.08 -12.75
C VAL A 20 -35.87 12.87 -12.23
N PRO A 21 -35.64 12.96 -10.91
CA PRO A 21 -34.42 13.58 -10.42
C PRO A 21 -33.26 12.91 -11.15
N PRO A 22 -32.24 13.67 -11.60
CA PRO A 22 -31.14 13.10 -12.36
C PRO A 22 -30.70 11.85 -11.62
N ALA A 23 -30.68 10.71 -12.33
CA ALA A 23 -30.29 9.44 -11.73
C ALA A 23 -28.99 9.72 -10.99
N THR A 24 -29.06 9.71 -9.66
CA THR A 24 -27.88 9.78 -8.82
C THR A 24 -26.97 8.69 -9.36
N ASP A 25 -25.69 9.00 -9.58
CA ASP A 25 -24.74 8.07 -10.19
C ASP A 25 -24.57 6.86 -9.27
N LEU A 26 -25.51 5.90 -9.39
CA LEU A 26 -25.59 4.71 -8.56
C LEU A 26 -24.34 3.86 -8.76
N LYS A 27 -23.73 3.90 -9.96
CA LYS A 27 -22.46 3.24 -10.24
C LYS A 27 -21.30 3.89 -9.49
N GLY A 28 -21.26 5.22 -9.44
CA GLY A 28 -20.29 5.96 -8.65
C GLY A 28 -20.43 5.68 -7.15
N LEU A 29 -21.66 5.69 -6.64
CA LEU A 29 -21.98 5.36 -5.25
C LEU A 29 -21.63 3.90 -4.89
N ASP A 30 -21.91 2.94 -5.76
CA ASP A 30 -21.54 1.54 -5.56
C ASP A 30 -20.02 1.34 -5.64
N PHE A 31 -19.33 2.07 -6.52
CA PHE A 31 -17.87 2.10 -6.55
C PHE A 31 -17.29 2.62 -5.24
N VAL A 32 -17.77 3.76 -4.74
CA VAL A 32 -17.34 4.31 -3.45
C VAL A 32 -17.63 3.31 -2.33
N LYS A 33 -18.83 2.73 -2.25
CA LYS A 33 -19.16 1.72 -1.23
C LYS A 33 -18.22 0.51 -1.29
N ASN A 34 -17.95 -0.02 -2.47
CA ASN A 34 -17.05 -1.16 -2.67
C ASN A 34 -15.60 -0.80 -2.34
N TYR A 35 -15.13 0.37 -2.75
CA TYR A 35 -13.82 0.92 -2.42
C TYR A 35 -13.60 1.00 -0.91
N PHE A 36 -14.54 1.60 -0.18
CA PHE A 36 -14.48 1.68 1.28
C PHE A 36 -14.61 0.28 1.92
N HIS A 37 -15.44 -0.60 1.37
CA HIS A 37 -15.55 -1.97 1.87
C HIS A 37 -14.21 -2.71 1.72
N GLN A 38 -13.55 -2.56 0.58
CA GLN A 38 -12.27 -3.19 0.28
C GLN A 38 -11.13 -2.60 1.13
N LEU A 39 -11.07 -1.28 1.28
CA LEU A 39 -10.04 -0.63 2.10
C LEU A 39 -10.20 -0.87 3.60
N PHE A 40 -11.42 -1.12 4.10
CA PHE A 40 -11.67 -1.03 5.54
C PHE A 40 -12.26 -2.28 6.21
N LEU A 41 -12.70 -3.31 5.46
CA LEU A 41 -13.33 -4.51 6.05
C LEU A 41 -12.55 -5.82 5.81
N THR A 42 -12.48 -6.62 6.87
CA THR A 42 -12.18 -8.05 6.83
C THR A 42 -13.42 -8.82 7.30
N LYS A 43 -13.85 -9.79 6.48
CA LYS A 43 -15.02 -10.69 6.65
C LYS A 43 -16.42 -10.10 6.45
N ARG A 44 -17.23 -10.92 5.78
CA ARG A 44 -18.68 -10.79 5.58
C ARG A 44 -19.39 -10.65 6.92
N GLU A 45 -20.33 -9.70 6.95
CA GLU A 45 -21.36 -9.46 7.97
C GLU A 45 -20.89 -8.80 9.27
N LEU A 46 -21.03 -7.46 9.35
CA LEU A 46 -21.37 -6.62 10.54
C LEU A 46 -21.37 -5.12 10.11
N PRO A 47 -22.05 -4.21 10.85
CA PRO A 47 -22.90 -3.16 10.28
C PRO A 47 -22.12 -2.10 9.49
N LEU A 48 -22.81 -1.53 8.48
CA LEU A 48 -22.39 -0.36 7.72
C LEU A 48 -21.70 0.66 8.65
N PHE A 49 -20.44 1.02 8.38
CA PHE A 49 -19.70 2.02 9.16
C PHE A 49 -20.56 3.25 9.46
N THR A 50 -20.50 3.72 10.70
CA THR A 50 -21.02 5.04 11.06
C THR A 50 -20.26 6.12 10.27
N GLN A 51 -20.88 7.28 10.09
CA GLN A 51 -20.27 8.35 9.31
C GLN A 51 -18.96 8.85 9.95
N GLU A 52 -18.89 8.79 11.27
CA GLU A 52 -17.74 9.15 12.10
C GLU A 52 -16.54 8.21 11.88
N ASP A 53 -16.77 6.89 11.77
CA ASP A 53 -15.71 5.91 11.50
C ASP A 53 -15.10 6.11 10.11
N LYS A 54 -15.94 6.44 9.11
CA LYS A 54 -15.48 6.76 7.74
C LYS A 54 -14.63 8.02 7.76
N ILE A 55 -15.07 9.07 8.46
CA ILE A 55 -14.33 10.34 8.57
C ILE A 55 -12.99 10.12 9.27
N GLN A 56 -12.94 9.37 10.37
CA GLN A 56 -11.70 9.10 11.10
C GLN A 56 -10.67 8.35 10.25
N ARG A 57 -11.10 7.44 9.38
CA ARG A 57 -10.22 6.71 8.46
C ARG A 57 -9.82 7.53 7.24
N LEU A 58 -10.70 8.41 6.75
CA LEU A 58 -10.37 9.38 5.70
C LEU A 58 -9.28 10.39 6.12
N LYS A 59 -9.12 10.66 7.43
CA LYS A 59 -7.99 11.44 7.95
C LYS A 59 -6.62 10.85 7.58
N GLN A 60 -6.53 9.54 7.36
CA GLN A 60 -5.29 8.89 6.89
C GLN A 60 -4.90 9.36 5.47
N PHE A 61 -5.89 9.75 4.67
CA PHE A 61 -5.72 10.25 3.30
C PHE A 61 -5.56 11.79 3.21
N HIS A 62 -5.49 12.49 4.36
CA HIS A 62 -5.37 13.96 4.42
C HIS A 62 -6.51 14.70 3.74
N LEU A 63 -7.72 14.15 3.84
CA LEU A 63 -8.93 14.81 3.38
C LEU A 63 -9.49 15.69 4.52
N ASN A 64 -9.86 16.93 4.21
CA ASN A 64 -10.43 17.87 5.19
C ASN A 64 -11.76 17.33 5.74
N GLU A 65 -12.02 17.55 7.04
CA GLU A 65 -13.16 17.03 7.82
C GLU A 65 -14.56 17.43 7.33
N THR A 66 -14.65 18.26 6.30
CA THR A 66 -15.91 18.47 5.58
C THR A 66 -16.39 17.15 5.02
N VAL A 67 -17.61 16.74 5.40
CA VAL A 67 -18.39 15.67 4.78
C VAL A 67 -18.12 15.66 3.27
N LEU A 68 -17.22 14.78 2.81
CA LEU A 68 -16.95 14.66 1.39
C LEU A 68 -18.26 14.21 0.77
N GLN A 69 -18.85 15.03 -0.09
CA GLN A 69 -19.97 14.62 -0.93
C GLN A 69 -19.54 13.39 -1.74
N ASP A 70 -20.49 12.53 -2.12
CA ASP A 70 -20.20 11.26 -2.83
C ASP A 70 -19.28 11.46 -4.04
N GLU A 71 -19.40 12.60 -4.74
CA GLU A 71 -18.55 12.98 -5.88
C GLU A 71 -17.09 13.25 -5.49
N GLN A 72 -16.84 13.87 -4.35
CA GLN A 72 -15.48 14.10 -3.85
C GLN A 72 -14.87 12.78 -3.37
N MET A 73 -15.67 11.90 -2.75
CA MET A 73 -15.20 10.56 -2.37
C MET A 73 -14.84 9.75 -3.60
N LEU A 74 -15.63 9.85 -4.68
CA LEU A 74 -15.35 9.23 -5.97
C LEU A 74 -13.98 9.67 -6.53
N VAL A 75 -13.70 10.98 -6.52
CA VAL A 75 -12.42 11.51 -7.02
C VAL A 75 -11.24 10.99 -6.22
N VAL A 76 -11.37 10.90 -4.89
CA VAL A 76 -10.28 10.39 -4.03
C VAL A 76 -10.10 8.89 -4.19
N SER A 77 -11.19 8.13 -4.28
CA SER A 77 -11.16 6.68 -4.48
C SER A 77 -10.59 6.24 -5.83
N ARG A 78 -10.52 7.15 -6.80
CA ARG A 78 -9.88 6.93 -8.11
C ARG A 78 -8.42 7.38 -8.15
N GLN A 79 -7.86 7.89 -7.05
CA GLN A 79 -6.44 8.25 -7.03
C GLN A 79 -5.60 6.98 -6.92
N PRO A 80 -4.51 6.86 -7.67
CA PRO A 80 -3.64 5.69 -7.57
C PRO A 80 -3.03 5.58 -6.18
N HIS A 81 -3.12 4.41 -5.55
CA HIS A 81 -2.74 4.20 -4.15
C HIS A 81 -2.36 2.75 -3.86
N CYS A 82 -1.78 2.52 -2.68
CA CYS A 82 -1.55 1.20 -2.11
C CYS A 82 -2.85 0.61 -1.57
N GLY A 83 -3.11 -0.67 -1.89
CA GLY A 83 -4.27 -1.42 -1.42
C GLY A 83 -4.10 -2.02 -0.02
N GLY A 84 -2.93 -1.86 0.59
CA GLY A 84 -2.64 -2.30 1.95
C GLY A 84 -3.51 -1.60 2.99
N ASN A 85 -4.10 -2.37 3.91
CA ASN A 85 -4.91 -1.82 5.00
C ASN A 85 -4.12 -1.81 6.32
N ASP A 86 -3.73 -0.62 6.77
CA ASP A 86 -3.05 -0.41 8.07
C ASP A 86 -3.87 -0.89 9.28
N GLY A 87 -5.20 -0.95 9.14
CA GLY A 87 -6.13 -1.35 10.19
C GLY A 87 -6.59 -2.81 10.10
N ALA A 88 -6.19 -3.56 9.06
CA ALA A 88 -6.48 -4.98 8.97
C ALA A 88 -5.60 -5.71 10.00
N LYS A 89 -6.24 -6.12 11.10
CA LYS A 89 -5.69 -7.09 12.06
C LYS A 89 -5.54 -8.48 11.42
N ASP A 90 -4.81 -8.60 10.31
CA ASP A 90 -4.29 -9.90 9.89
C ASP A 90 -3.03 -10.29 10.71
N SER A 91 -2.60 -9.40 11.62
CA SER A 91 -1.67 -9.71 12.70
C SER A 91 -2.29 -10.76 13.63
N THR A 92 -2.07 -12.02 13.26
CA THR A 92 -2.48 -13.19 14.05
C THR A 92 -1.68 -13.25 15.38
N PHE A 93 -0.60 -12.46 15.48
CA PHE A 93 0.31 -12.43 16.62
C PHE A 93 0.47 -11.01 17.20
N PRO A 94 0.21 -10.81 18.51
CA PRO A 94 0.49 -9.55 19.19
C PRO A 94 2.01 -9.35 19.27
N GLY A 95 2.53 -8.29 18.63
CA GLY A 95 3.95 -7.96 18.59
C GLY A 95 4.28 -6.95 17.48
N SER A 96 5.50 -6.42 17.50
CA SER A 96 6.05 -5.63 16.38
C SER A 96 6.09 -6.52 15.13
N SER A 97 5.50 -6.05 14.03
CA SER A 97 5.52 -6.78 12.77
C SER A 97 6.90 -6.65 12.12
N MET A 98 7.83 -7.54 12.45
CA MET A 98 9.18 -7.53 11.90
C MET A 98 9.67 -8.95 11.69
N TRP A 99 10.64 -9.12 10.80
CA TRP A 99 11.35 -10.39 10.65
C TRP A 99 12.27 -10.64 11.86
N ASP A 100 12.30 -11.89 12.32
CA ASP A 100 13.18 -12.37 13.39
C ASP A 100 14.58 -12.77 12.89
N LYS A 101 14.91 -12.39 11.65
CA LYS A 101 16.16 -12.71 10.96
C LYS A 101 16.64 -11.54 10.11
N HIS A 102 17.92 -11.60 9.76
CA HIS A 102 18.59 -10.51 9.05
C HIS A 102 18.81 -10.79 7.56
N THR A 103 18.95 -12.06 7.17
CA THR A 103 19.02 -12.43 5.76
C THR A 103 17.62 -12.80 5.29
N LEU A 104 17.06 -11.96 4.44
CA LEU A 104 15.77 -12.16 3.79
C LEU A 104 15.99 -12.61 2.37
N THR A 105 15.36 -13.72 2.00
CA THR A 105 15.33 -14.20 0.63
C THR A 105 14.16 -13.59 -0.11
N TYR A 106 14.35 -13.21 -1.36
CA TYR A 106 13.24 -12.76 -2.21
C TYR A 106 13.25 -13.45 -3.56
N ARG A 107 12.05 -13.64 -4.12
CA ARG A 107 11.88 -14.20 -5.46
C ARG A 107 10.80 -13.46 -6.24
N ILE A 108 10.96 -13.44 -7.55
CA ILE A 108 9.97 -12.91 -8.50
C ILE A 108 9.29 -14.11 -9.14
N ILE A 109 7.98 -14.25 -8.92
CA ILE A 109 7.18 -15.40 -9.37
C ILE A 109 6.79 -15.25 -10.84
N ASN A 110 6.34 -14.06 -11.23
CA ASN A 110 5.94 -13.71 -12.59
C ASN A 110 6.25 -12.22 -12.86
N TYR A 111 5.88 -11.72 -14.04
CA TYR A 111 6.30 -10.40 -14.53
C TYR A 111 5.11 -9.61 -15.13
N PRO A 112 5.16 -8.26 -15.10
CA PRO A 112 4.19 -7.40 -15.77
C PRO A 112 4.31 -7.54 -17.30
N ARG A 113 3.32 -7.03 -18.03
CA ARG A 113 3.27 -7.13 -19.50
C ARG A 113 4.21 -6.14 -20.18
N ASP A 114 4.36 -4.95 -19.59
CA ASP A 114 4.98 -3.79 -20.25
C ASP A 114 6.49 -3.67 -20.01
N ILE A 115 7.05 -4.43 -19.06
CA ILE A 115 8.46 -4.34 -18.69
C ILE A 115 9.13 -5.71 -18.85
N ASN A 116 10.27 -5.74 -19.53
CA ASN A 116 11.07 -6.95 -19.71
C ASN A 116 11.49 -7.54 -18.34
N PRO A 117 11.42 -8.87 -18.16
CA PRO A 117 11.88 -9.55 -16.94
C PRO A 117 13.27 -9.16 -16.42
N SER A 118 14.25 -8.87 -17.28
CA SER A 118 15.58 -8.44 -16.84
C SER A 118 15.54 -7.06 -16.16
N THR A 119 14.78 -6.13 -16.73
CA THR A 119 14.55 -4.80 -16.16
C THR A 119 13.82 -4.89 -14.83
N VAL A 120 12.80 -5.76 -14.72
CA VAL A 120 12.09 -5.98 -13.44
C VAL A 120 13.04 -6.52 -12.37
N LYS A 121 13.92 -7.47 -12.70
CA LYS A 121 14.94 -7.97 -11.77
C LYS A 121 15.84 -6.84 -11.25
N ASN A 122 16.32 -5.97 -12.14
CA ASN A 122 17.15 -4.83 -11.76
C ASN A 122 16.38 -3.83 -10.88
N ILE A 123 15.10 -3.57 -11.19
CA ILE A 123 14.24 -2.71 -10.38
C ILE A 123 14.09 -3.27 -8.97
N MET A 124 13.78 -4.56 -8.83
CA MET A 124 13.59 -5.19 -7.53
C MET A 124 14.91 -5.22 -6.74
N GLN A 125 16.04 -5.48 -7.40
CA GLN A 125 17.37 -5.38 -6.79
C GLN A 125 17.64 -3.97 -6.24
N ASN A 126 17.38 -2.94 -7.05
CA ASN A 126 17.58 -1.56 -6.61
C ASN A 126 16.62 -1.19 -5.46
N ALA A 127 15.37 -1.64 -5.51
CA ALA A 127 14.36 -1.36 -4.49
C ALA A 127 14.74 -2.00 -3.14
N VAL A 128 15.20 -3.25 -3.12
CA VAL A 128 15.73 -3.87 -1.89
C VAL A 128 17.01 -3.17 -1.40
N SER A 129 17.84 -2.66 -2.32
CA SER A 129 19.04 -1.91 -1.94
C SER A 129 18.72 -0.64 -1.15
N ILE A 130 17.64 0.09 -1.50
CA ILE A 130 17.18 1.27 -0.75
C ILE A 130 17.00 0.94 0.74
N TRP A 131 16.30 -0.15 1.05
CA TRP A 131 16.06 -0.58 2.43
C TRP A 131 17.31 -1.16 3.09
N SER A 132 18.11 -1.95 2.35
CA SER A 132 19.36 -2.50 2.88
C SER A 132 20.39 -1.42 3.24
N ASN A 133 20.37 -0.26 2.57
CA ASN A 133 21.32 0.82 2.81
C ASN A 133 21.11 1.51 4.16
N VAL A 134 19.93 1.37 4.78
CA VAL A 134 19.58 2.05 6.04
C VAL A 134 19.29 1.07 7.18
N THR A 135 19.36 -0.24 6.93
CA THR A 135 19.11 -1.31 7.90
C THR A 135 20.29 -2.31 7.92
N PRO A 136 20.40 -3.18 8.92
CA PRO A 136 21.33 -4.30 8.90
C PRO A 136 20.82 -5.51 8.09
N LEU A 137 19.68 -5.39 7.40
CA LEU A 137 19.10 -6.48 6.62
C LEU A 137 19.90 -6.76 5.34
N ILE A 138 20.02 -8.04 5.03
CA ILE A 138 20.67 -8.57 3.83
C ILE A 138 19.58 -9.19 2.96
N PHE A 139 19.51 -8.79 1.69
CA PHE A 139 18.54 -9.32 0.75
C PHE A 139 19.23 -10.22 -0.27
N GLN A 140 18.75 -11.46 -0.40
CA GLN A 140 19.28 -12.43 -1.34
C GLN A 140 18.20 -12.86 -2.33
N GLN A 141 18.44 -12.62 -3.62
CA GLN A 141 17.54 -13.14 -4.65
C GLN A 141 17.75 -14.65 -4.82
N VAL A 142 16.67 -15.42 -4.77
CA VAL A 142 16.71 -16.88 -4.94
C VAL A 142 15.87 -17.32 -6.15
N LYS A 143 16.24 -18.47 -6.73
CA LYS A 143 15.52 -19.11 -7.85
C LYS A 143 14.62 -20.28 -7.41
N SER A 144 14.71 -20.72 -6.15
CA SER A 144 13.99 -21.87 -5.60
C SER A 144 12.48 -21.64 -5.43
N GLN A 145 11.75 -22.71 -5.09
CA GLN A 145 10.29 -22.66 -4.95
C GLN A 145 9.79 -21.82 -3.77
N ASP A 146 10.60 -21.60 -2.72
CA ASP A 146 10.20 -20.78 -1.57
C ASP A 146 11.20 -19.67 -1.27
N ALA A 147 10.69 -18.56 -0.72
CA ALA A 147 11.42 -17.35 -0.33
C ALA A 147 10.60 -16.57 0.70
N ASP A 148 11.26 -15.73 1.50
CA ASP A 148 10.60 -14.91 2.53
C ASP A 148 9.71 -13.83 1.92
N ILE A 149 10.22 -13.17 0.89
CA ILE A 149 9.50 -12.14 0.15
C ILE A 149 9.16 -12.68 -1.24
N LYS A 150 7.86 -12.78 -1.53
CA LYS A 150 7.35 -13.33 -2.79
C LYS A 150 6.71 -12.21 -3.59
N ILE A 151 7.35 -11.84 -4.69
CA ILE A 151 6.90 -10.76 -5.55
C ILE A 151 6.16 -11.33 -6.76
N SER A 152 4.94 -10.86 -7.00
CA SER A 152 4.15 -11.28 -8.16
C SER A 152 3.22 -10.17 -8.67
N PHE A 153 2.73 -10.37 -9.88
CA PHE A 153 1.87 -9.46 -10.64
C PHE A 153 0.59 -10.22 -10.99
N TRP A 154 -0.56 -9.70 -10.59
CA TRP A 154 -1.85 -10.37 -10.80
C TRP A 154 -2.89 -9.42 -11.37
N ASP A 155 -3.83 -9.97 -12.12
CA ASP A 155 -4.98 -9.23 -12.63
C ASP A 155 -6.18 -9.49 -11.72
N LEU A 156 -6.91 -8.44 -11.34
CA LEU A 156 -8.19 -8.54 -10.64
C LEU A 156 -8.15 -9.50 -9.44
N ALA A 157 -9.08 -10.45 -9.35
CA ALA A 157 -9.13 -11.45 -8.29
C ALA A 157 -8.01 -12.50 -8.43
N HIS A 158 -7.20 -12.65 -7.39
CA HIS A 158 -5.97 -13.47 -7.44
C HIS A 158 -5.73 -14.33 -6.18
N GLY A 159 -6.80 -14.69 -5.47
CA GLY A 159 -6.78 -15.80 -4.51
C GLY A 159 -6.43 -15.43 -3.06
N ASP A 160 -6.26 -14.15 -2.73
CA ASP A 160 -5.95 -13.67 -1.38
C ASP A 160 -7.09 -12.87 -0.71
N CYS A 161 -8.25 -12.79 -1.38
CA CYS A 161 -9.43 -11.99 -0.99
C CYS A 161 -9.27 -10.47 -1.11
N TRP A 162 -8.18 -9.98 -1.71
CA TRP A 162 -7.94 -8.56 -1.98
C TRP A 162 -7.80 -8.34 -3.50
N PRO A 163 -8.88 -8.45 -4.28
CA PRO A 163 -8.80 -8.36 -5.74
C PRO A 163 -8.33 -6.97 -6.19
N PHE A 164 -7.50 -6.89 -7.23
CA PHE A 164 -7.21 -5.61 -7.86
C PHE A 164 -8.40 -5.07 -8.65
N ASP A 165 -8.37 -3.77 -8.97
CA ASP A 165 -9.43 -3.03 -9.66
C ASP A 165 -9.10 -2.67 -11.11
N GLY A 166 -7.87 -2.96 -11.57
CA GLY A 166 -7.40 -2.60 -12.91
C GLY A 166 -6.90 -1.16 -12.96
N PRO A 167 -6.81 -0.56 -14.17
CA PRO A 167 -6.01 0.65 -14.36
C PRO A 167 -6.39 1.87 -13.48
N GLY A 168 -5.38 2.47 -12.84
CA GLY A 168 -5.40 3.77 -12.18
C GLY A 168 -5.75 3.76 -10.69
N GLY A 169 -6.15 2.62 -10.12
CA GLY A 169 -6.64 2.50 -8.76
C GLY A 169 -5.60 1.91 -7.81
N VAL A 170 -5.80 0.68 -7.39
CA VAL A 170 -4.89 -0.04 -6.50
C VAL A 170 -3.66 -0.51 -7.28
N LEU A 171 -2.49 0.07 -7.00
CA LEU A 171 -1.26 -0.26 -7.71
C LEU A 171 -0.61 -1.56 -7.22
N GLY A 172 -0.85 -1.92 -5.97
CA GLY A 172 -0.25 -3.06 -5.32
C GLY A 172 -0.64 -3.15 -3.86
N HIS A 173 -0.29 -4.26 -3.24
CA HIS A 173 -0.38 -4.45 -1.79
C HIS A 173 0.68 -5.43 -1.32
N ALA A 174 0.98 -5.37 -0.03
CA ALA A 174 1.92 -6.27 0.60
C ALA A 174 1.45 -6.71 1.98
N PHE A 175 1.90 -7.89 2.36
CA PHE A 175 1.55 -8.54 3.60
C PHE A 175 2.69 -8.37 4.61
N LEU A 176 2.31 -7.89 5.79
CA LEU A 176 3.21 -7.68 6.92
C LEU A 176 3.91 -8.99 7.37
N PRO A 177 5.11 -8.92 7.98
CA PRO A 177 5.84 -10.10 8.50
C PRO A 177 5.03 -11.03 9.42
N ASN A 178 4.11 -10.48 10.22
CA ASN A 178 3.29 -11.24 11.18
C ASN A 178 1.88 -11.63 10.66
N SER A 179 1.66 -11.54 9.34
CA SER A 179 0.40 -11.89 8.69
C SER A 179 0.28 -13.39 8.39
N ARG A 180 -0.84 -13.82 7.81
CA ARG A 180 -1.02 -15.21 7.33
C ARG A 180 -0.22 -15.53 6.08
N ALA A 181 0.23 -14.52 5.34
CA ALA A 181 1.05 -14.64 4.14
C ALA A 181 2.29 -13.73 4.24
N PRO A 182 3.22 -13.96 5.19
CA PRO A 182 4.33 -13.05 5.47
C PRO A 182 5.13 -12.67 4.23
N GLY A 183 5.39 -11.37 4.06
CA GLY A 183 6.31 -10.86 3.02
C GLY A 183 5.82 -10.98 1.59
N VAL A 184 4.60 -11.46 1.35
CA VAL A 184 4.02 -11.53 0.02
C VAL A 184 3.75 -10.11 -0.49
N ILE A 185 4.14 -9.84 -1.74
CA ILE A 185 3.93 -8.57 -2.42
C ILE A 185 3.24 -8.85 -3.76
N HIS A 186 2.10 -8.22 -3.97
CA HIS A 186 1.35 -8.27 -5.21
C HIS A 186 1.32 -6.88 -5.85
N PHE A 187 1.54 -6.84 -7.17
CA PHE A 187 1.37 -5.65 -8.00
C PHE A 187 0.19 -5.87 -8.94
N ASP A 188 -0.63 -4.84 -9.19
CA ASP A 188 -1.71 -4.96 -10.18
C ASP A 188 -1.11 -5.03 -11.59
N ARG A 189 -1.33 -6.15 -12.26
CA ARG A 189 -0.85 -6.40 -13.63
C ARG A 189 -1.67 -5.66 -14.68
N GLY A 190 -2.84 -5.13 -14.32
CA GLY A 190 -3.66 -4.26 -15.14
C GLY A 190 -3.05 -2.86 -15.34
N GLU A 191 -2.09 -2.47 -14.50
CA GLU A 191 -1.47 -1.16 -14.55
C GLU A 191 -0.42 -1.03 -15.66
N HIS A 192 -0.32 0.18 -16.21
CA HIS A 192 0.74 0.52 -17.17
C HIS A 192 2.06 0.78 -16.43
N TRP A 193 2.83 -0.28 -16.23
CA TRP A 193 4.10 -0.22 -15.51
C TRP A 193 5.21 0.41 -16.36
N SER A 194 5.99 1.29 -15.74
CA SER A 194 7.05 2.05 -16.40
C SER A 194 8.30 2.16 -15.55
N THR A 195 9.42 2.44 -16.22
CA THR A 195 10.67 2.92 -15.57
C THR A 195 10.81 4.43 -15.63
N SER A 196 9.84 5.12 -16.22
CA SER A 196 9.85 6.56 -16.50
C SER A 196 8.64 7.25 -15.87
N TYR A 197 8.37 8.50 -16.26
CA TYR A 197 7.17 9.24 -15.86
C TYR A 197 5.91 8.86 -16.67
N ARG A 198 6.07 8.07 -17.74
CA ARG A 198 4.94 7.63 -18.59
C ARG A 198 4.39 6.31 -18.06
N GLY A 199 3.41 6.40 -17.16
CA GLY A 199 2.84 5.26 -16.41
C GLY A 199 3.24 5.28 -14.94
N PHE A 200 2.96 4.19 -14.24
CA PHE A 200 3.33 4.03 -12.83
C PHE A 200 4.75 3.51 -12.70
N ASN A 201 5.57 4.18 -11.89
CA ASN A 201 6.96 3.83 -11.76
C ASN A 201 7.11 2.61 -10.84
N LEU A 202 7.42 1.45 -11.42
CA LEU A 202 7.49 0.18 -10.67
C LEU A 202 8.53 0.23 -9.54
N PHE A 203 9.60 1.01 -9.69
CA PHE A 203 10.61 1.14 -8.62
C PHE A 203 10.04 1.84 -7.38
N LEU A 204 9.27 2.91 -7.55
CA LEU A 204 8.67 3.62 -6.42
C LEU A 204 7.64 2.76 -5.68
N VAL A 205 6.74 2.12 -6.43
CA VAL A 205 5.72 1.24 -5.84
C VAL A 205 6.40 0.03 -5.17
N ALA A 206 7.44 -0.54 -5.78
CA ALA A 206 8.18 -1.65 -5.17
C ALA A 206 8.86 -1.26 -3.85
N ILE A 207 9.44 -0.06 -3.72
CA ILE A 207 10.01 0.39 -2.45
C ILE A 207 8.92 0.50 -1.39
N HIS A 208 7.76 1.06 -1.75
CA HIS A 208 6.61 1.20 -0.85
C HIS A 208 6.14 -0.18 -0.34
N GLU A 209 5.81 -1.10 -1.25
CA GLU A 209 5.32 -2.42 -0.87
C GLU A 209 6.37 -3.26 -0.12
N LEU A 210 7.67 -3.07 -0.45
CA LEU A 210 8.74 -3.64 0.34
C LEU A 210 8.73 -3.11 1.77
N GLY A 211 8.47 -1.82 1.98
CA GLY A 211 8.34 -1.25 3.31
C GLY A 211 7.28 -1.95 4.17
N HIS A 212 6.12 -2.25 3.59
CA HIS A 212 5.09 -3.09 4.22
C HIS A 212 5.58 -4.51 4.48
N SER A 213 6.22 -5.16 3.50
CA SER A 213 6.79 -6.51 3.68
C SER A 213 7.87 -6.56 4.77
N LEU A 214 8.44 -5.41 5.13
CA LEU A 214 9.40 -5.23 6.22
C LEU A 214 8.76 -4.76 7.53
N GLY A 215 7.46 -4.47 7.57
CA GLY A 215 6.76 -4.13 8.80
C GLY A 215 6.33 -2.67 8.96
N LEU A 216 6.63 -1.81 7.99
CA LEU A 216 6.17 -0.42 8.03
C LEU A 216 4.68 -0.35 7.69
N LEU A 217 3.95 0.47 8.43
CA LEU A 217 2.60 0.92 8.06
C LEU A 217 2.68 2.21 7.25
N HIS A 218 1.57 2.68 6.70
CA HIS A 218 1.59 3.96 6.00
C HIS A 218 2.05 5.13 6.89
N SER A 219 2.73 6.08 6.27
CA SER A 219 3.01 7.39 6.86
C SER A 219 1.91 8.38 6.49
N LYS A 220 1.74 9.39 7.34
CA LYS A 220 0.93 10.56 7.03
C LYS A 220 1.71 11.61 6.23
N SER A 221 3.04 11.53 6.20
CA SER A 221 3.86 12.51 5.48
C SER A 221 3.78 12.29 3.98
N LEU A 222 3.43 13.33 3.21
CA LEU A 222 3.50 13.31 1.74
C LEU A 222 4.92 13.05 1.20
N ASN A 223 5.94 13.37 2.01
CA ASN A 223 7.34 13.16 1.65
C ASN A 223 7.82 11.74 1.94
N SER A 224 7.08 10.96 2.72
CA SER A 224 7.41 9.55 2.97
C SER A 224 7.11 8.69 1.74
N ILE A 225 7.96 7.69 1.46
CA ILE A 225 7.63 6.68 0.43
C ILE A 225 6.47 5.81 0.88
N MET A 226 6.25 5.65 2.19
CA MET A 226 5.11 4.95 2.78
C MET A 226 3.84 5.82 2.81
N TYR A 227 3.78 6.93 2.09
CA TYR A 227 2.51 7.65 1.90
C TYR A 227 1.55 6.77 1.07
N PRO A 228 0.27 6.61 1.46
CA PRO A 228 -0.62 5.63 0.84
C PRO A 228 -0.96 5.92 -0.62
N ARG A 229 -0.90 7.20 -1.04
CA ARG A 229 -1.19 7.58 -2.43
C ARG A 229 0.09 7.64 -3.24
N TYR A 230 -0.01 7.28 -4.51
CA TYR A 230 1.11 7.35 -5.42
C TYR A 230 1.55 8.80 -5.63
N VAL A 231 2.81 9.07 -5.28
CA VAL A 231 3.47 10.34 -5.57
C VAL A 231 4.63 10.03 -6.50
N ASN A 232 4.55 10.55 -7.73
CA ASN A 232 5.63 10.38 -8.69
C ASN A 232 6.88 11.15 -8.24
N ARG A 233 8.04 10.51 -8.30
CA ARG A 233 9.34 11.05 -7.91
C ARG A 233 10.37 10.66 -8.95
N ASP A 234 11.41 11.48 -9.15
CA ASP A 234 12.51 11.10 -10.04
C ASP A 234 13.32 9.95 -9.41
N PRO A 235 13.32 8.74 -10.01
CA PRO A 235 14.06 7.61 -9.45
C PRO A 235 15.56 7.83 -9.38
N ARG A 236 16.11 8.75 -10.19
CA ARG A 236 17.56 9.04 -10.24
C ARG A 236 18.06 9.80 -9.02
N THR A 237 17.18 10.56 -8.37
CA THR A 237 17.50 11.39 -7.20
C THR A 237 16.73 10.93 -5.96
N PHE A 238 16.01 9.81 -6.06
CA PHE A 238 15.18 9.30 -4.99
C PHE A 238 16.02 8.89 -3.78
N HIS A 239 15.54 9.26 -2.60
CA HIS A 239 16.04 8.83 -1.30
C HIS A 239 14.87 8.73 -0.32
N LEU A 240 15.04 7.92 0.72
CA LEU A 240 14.05 7.79 1.78
C LEU A 240 13.93 9.09 2.58
N ASP A 241 12.72 9.39 3.03
CA ASP A 241 12.48 10.47 3.99
C ASP A 241 13.08 10.11 5.36
N GLY A 242 13.43 11.11 6.17
CA GLY A 242 13.95 10.90 7.51
C GLY A 242 12.99 10.10 8.41
N ASP A 243 11.68 10.26 8.23
CA ASP A 243 10.67 9.48 8.95
C ASP A 243 10.72 7.99 8.55
N ASP A 244 10.86 7.69 7.26
CA ASP A 244 10.97 6.31 6.76
C ASP A 244 12.19 5.61 7.34
N ILE A 245 13.34 6.30 7.33
CA ILE A 245 14.62 5.81 7.88
C ILE A 245 14.48 5.57 9.40
N LYS A 246 13.95 6.54 10.13
CA LYS A 246 13.77 6.42 11.58
C LYS A 246 12.87 5.23 11.94
N ARG A 247 11.75 5.08 11.24
CA ARG A 247 10.76 4.03 11.52
C ARG A 247 11.28 2.64 11.17
N ILE A 248 12.01 2.48 10.07
CA ILE A 248 12.59 1.17 9.73
C ILE A 248 13.73 0.79 10.69
N GLN A 249 14.52 1.78 11.15
CA GLN A 249 15.58 1.57 12.15
C GLN A 249 15.02 1.35 13.57
N GLN A 250 13.79 1.78 13.86
CA GLN A 250 13.09 1.37 15.06
C GLN A 250 12.77 -0.13 15.06
N LEU A 251 12.53 -0.74 13.89
CA LEU A 251 12.33 -2.17 13.77
C LEU A 251 13.66 -2.94 13.78
N TYR A 252 14.59 -2.58 12.89
CA TYR A 252 15.77 -3.40 12.61
C TYR A 252 17.10 -2.84 13.14
N GLY A 253 17.11 -1.60 13.62
CA GLY A 253 18.35 -0.88 13.93
C GLY A 253 19.01 -0.25 12.70
N GLU A 254 20.09 0.48 12.94
CA GLU A 254 20.88 1.14 11.90
C GLU A 254 21.77 0.15 11.14
N ARG A 255 22.14 0.48 9.90
CA ARG A 255 23.11 -0.29 9.13
C ARG A 255 24.45 -0.33 9.87
N CYS A 256 24.98 -1.52 10.10
CA CYS A 256 26.33 -1.66 10.63
C CYS A 256 27.36 -1.11 9.63
N SER A 257 28.22 -0.20 10.10
CA SER A 257 29.40 0.19 9.34
C SER A 257 30.37 -0.99 9.25
N SER A 258 31.20 -1.02 8.21
CA SER A 258 32.28 -2.00 8.05
C SER A 258 33.29 -1.97 9.21
N GLU A 259 33.27 -0.92 10.03
CA GLU A 259 34.14 -0.72 11.19
C GLU A 259 33.58 -1.30 12.50
N MET A 260 32.29 -1.71 12.54
CA MET A 260 31.68 -2.34 13.72
C MET A 260 30.84 -3.57 13.33
N PRO A 261 31.46 -4.78 13.30
CA PRO A 261 30.77 -6.02 12.92
C PRO A 261 29.69 -6.52 13.90
N GLN A 262 29.43 -5.79 15.00
CA GLN A 262 28.63 -6.26 16.13
C GLN A 262 27.53 -5.30 16.62
N CYS A 263 26.71 -4.72 15.73
CA CYS A 263 25.53 -3.95 16.18
C CYS A 263 24.44 -4.81 16.85
N TRP A 264 24.58 -6.13 16.82
CA TRP A 264 23.57 -7.12 17.21
C TRP A 264 23.29 -7.19 18.72
N HIS A 265 24.17 -6.65 19.59
CA HIS A 265 24.07 -6.86 21.03
C HIS A 265 23.31 -5.77 21.80
N ARG A 266 22.81 -4.71 21.16
CA ARG A 266 22.25 -3.55 21.90
C ARG A 266 20.76 -3.59 22.22
N ARG A 267 19.97 -4.58 21.75
CA ARG A 267 18.52 -4.61 22.01
C ARG A 267 17.93 -5.88 22.60
N ILE A 268 18.69 -6.95 22.78
CA ILE A 268 18.27 -8.05 23.67
C ILE A 268 18.69 -7.68 25.08
N ILE A 269 18.01 -6.70 25.68
CA ILE A 269 18.12 -6.48 27.12
C ILE A 269 17.41 -7.65 27.79
N GLN A 270 18.21 -8.60 28.29
CA GLN A 270 17.76 -9.46 29.39
C GLN A 270 17.33 -8.55 30.55
N PRO A 271 16.18 -8.79 31.20
CA PRO A 271 15.78 -7.99 32.35
C PRO A 271 16.75 -8.28 33.49
N GLY A 272 17.57 -7.29 33.88
CA GLY A 272 18.30 -7.32 35.15
C GLY A 272 19.82 -7.17 35.11
N PHE A 273 20.39 -6.22 34.34
CA PHE A 273 21.77 -5.80 34.56
C PHE A 273 21.85 -4.33 34.98
N GLN A 274 22.15 -4.14 36.26
CA GLN A 274 22.32 -2.86 36.92
C GLN A 274 23.72 -2.31 36.61
N TRP A 275 23.81 -1.04 36.23
CA TRP A 275 25.07 -0.38 35.88
C TRP A 275 25.96 -0.19 37.12
N LEU A 276 27.12 -0.86 37.15
CA LEU A 276 28.24 -0.45 38.00
C LEU A 276 29.16 0.45 37.17
N HIS A 277 29.11 1.76 37.44
CA HIS A 277 30.07 2.73 36.92
C HIS A 277 31.47 2.44 37.49
N GLY A 278 32.35 1.89 36.66
CA GLY A 278 33.79 1.84 36.93
C GLY A 278 34.41 3.23 36.82
N LYS A 279 34.70 3.86 37.96
CA LYS A 279 35.61 5.01 38.05
C LYS A 279 37.03 4.52 37.78
N THR A 280 37.64 4.96 36.68
CA THR A 280 39.10 4.85 36.49
C THR A 280 39.79 5.87 37.40
N LYS A 281 40.37 5.39 38.51
CA LYS A 281 41.44 6.09 39.22
C LYS A 281 42.75 5.76 38.51
N ASN A 282 43.40 6.75 37.90
CA ASN A 282 44.84 6.69 37.67
C ASN A 282 45.52 7.56 38.73
N SER A 283 46.27 6.90 39.61
CA SER A 283 47.20 7.53 40.52
C SER A 283 48.45 6.67 40.61
N LYS A 284 49.60 7.35 40.43
CA LYS A 284 50.95 7.08 40.98
C LYS A 284 51.88 6.13 40.22
N PRO A 285 53.21 6.22 40.48
CA PRO A 285 53.92 7.06 41.47
C PRO A 285 54.46 8.37 40.92
#